data_AF-A0AAW3JRL5-F1
#
_entry.id   AF-A0AAW3JRL5-F1
#
_cell.length_a   1.000
_cell.length_b   1.000
_cell.length_c   1.000
_cell.angle_alpha   90.00
_cell.angle_beta   90.00
_cell.angle_gamma   90.00
#
_symmetry.space_group_name_H-M   'P 1'
#
loop_
_entity.id
_entity.type
_entity.pdbx_description
1 polymer ?
#
loop_
_entity_poly.entity_id
_entity_poly.type
_entity_poly.pdbx_seq_one_letter_code
_entity_poly.pdbx_strand_id
1 'polypeptide(L)' 'MSKEDVIEIEGIVVEKLPNAMFKVELENGHQVLAHISGKLRKNFIRILPGDKVTMEMSPYDLTKGRITWRDK' A
#
# COMPACT_ATOMS: atom_id res chain seq x y z
N MET A 1 10.82 20.64 5.18
CA MET A 1 11.97 19.75 4.94
C MET A 1 11.46 18.50 4.23
N SER A 2 12.08 18.21 3.09
CA SER A 2 12.15 16.92 2.38
C SER A 2 10.83 16.28 1.92
N LYS A 3 10.38 16.68 0.73
CA LYS A 3 9.23 16.13 0.00
C LYS A 3 9.62 15.02 -1.01
N GLU A 4 10.86 14.55 -1.02
CA GLU A 4 11.45 14.05 -2.27
C GLU A 4 11.96 12.60 -2.30
N ASP A 5 11.84 11.82 -1.24
CA ASP A 5 12.20 10.41 -1.32
C ASP A 5 11.01 9.56 -0.93
N VAL A 6 9.98 9.51 -1.77
CA VAL A 6 8.93 8.51 -1.62
C VAL A 6 9.24 7.41 -2.63
N ILE A 7 9.51 6.20 -2.14
CA ILE A 7 9.79 5.05 -2.99
C ILE A 7 8.45 4.45 -3.39
N GLU A 8 8.14 4.48 -4.67
CA GLU A 8 6.99 3.77 -5.24
C GLU A 8 7.39 2.31 -5.48
N ILE A 9 6.64 1.38 -4.89
CA ILE A 9 6.81 -0.05 -5.11
C ILE A 9 5.45 -0.68 -5.41
N GLU A 10 5.47 -1.70 -6.27
CA GLU A 10 4.31 -2.52 -6.57
C GLU A 10 4.28 -3.76 -5.65
N GLY A 11 3.08 -4.15 -5.24
CA GLY A 11 2.88 -5.35 -4.44
C GLY A 11 1.49 -5.94 -4.60
N ILE A 12 1.33 -7.16 -4.10
CA ILE A 12 0.06 -7.91 -4.13
C ILE A 12 -0.55 -7.88 -2.74
N VAL A 13 -1.84 -7.58 -2.66
CA VAL A 13 -2.56 -7.63 -1.38
C VAL A 13 -2.78 -9.08 -0.97
N VAL A 14 -2.26 -9.50 0.17
CA VAL A 14 -2.44 -10.87 0.67
C VAL A 14 -3.66 -10.95 1.58
N GLU A 15 -3.76 -10.03 2.54
CA GLU A 15 -4.84 -10.04 3.54
C GLU A 15 -5.33 -8.63 3.87
N LYS A 16 -6.61 -8.54 4.23
CA LYS A 16 -7.21 -7.33 4.82
C LYS A 16 -7.27 -7.48 6.34
N LEU A 17 -6.78 -6.47 7.06
CA LEU A 17 -6.84 -6.40 8.52
C LEU A 17 -8.00 -5.49 8.96
N PRO A 18 -8.54 -5.66 10.17
CA PRO A 18 -9.44 -4.69 10.78
C PRO A 18 -8.74 -3.33 10.86
N ASN A 19 -9.48 -2.22 10.69
CA ASN A 19 -9.00 -0.83 10.63
C ASN A 19 -8.49 -0.32 9.26
N ALA A 20 -8.83 -1.00 8.16
CA ALA A 20 -8.42 -0.62 6.80
C ALA A 20 -6.89 -0.58 6.63
N MET A 21 -6.20 -1.47 7.35
CA MET A 21 -4.84 -1.87 7.07
C MET A 21 -4.86 -3.08 6.14
N PHE A 22 -3.89 -3.17 5.25
CA PHE A 22 -3.75 -4.23 4.27
C PHE A 22 -2.34 -4.78 4.40
N LYS A 23 -2.22 -6.11 4.41
CA LYS A 23 -0.94 -6.77 4.20
C LYS A 23 -0.70 -6.80 2.69
N VAL A 24 0.38 -6.17 2.28
CA VAL A 24 0.87 -6.21 0.92
C VAL A 24 2.17 -6.99 0.92
N GLU A 25 2.29 -7.91 -0.02
CA GLU A 25 3.52 -8.62 -0.28
C GLU A 25 4.19 -7.99 -1.50
N LEU A 26 5.41 -7.50 -1.28
CA LEU A 26 6.26 -6.95 -2.33
C LEU A 26 6.81 -8.08 -3.18
N GLU A 27 7.21 -7.79 -4.42
CA GLU A 27 7.88 -8.79 -5.28
C GLU A 27 9.15 -9.36 -4.66
N ASN A 28 9.77 -8.64 -3.71
CA ASN A 28 10.93 -9.08 -2.95
C ASN A 28 10.60 -10.10 -1.84
N GLY A 29 9.35 -10.52 -1.67
CA GLY A 29 8.90 -11.45 -0.61
C GLY A 29 8.76 -10.80 0.77
N HIS A 30 8.88 -9.48 0.86
CA HIS A 30 8.68 -8.73 2.09
C HIS A 30 7.21 -8.39 2.27
N GLN A 31 6.68 -8.70 3.46
CA GLN A 31 5.34 -8.33 3.86
C GLN A 31 5.34 -6.97 4.56
N VAL A 32 4.46 -6.10 4.11
CA VAL A 32 4.33 -4.73 4.61
C VAL A 32 2.92 -4.39 4.99
N LEU A 33 2.81 -3.55 6.01
CA LEU A 33 1.53 -3.02 6.48
C LEU A 33 1.27 -1.71 5.75
N ALA A 34 0.30 -1.74 4.84
CA ALA A 34 -0.10 -0.56 4.09
C ALA A 34 -1.47 -0.06 4.55
N HIS A 35 -1.63 1.26 4.59
CA HIS A 35 -2.92 1.89 4.83
C HIS A 35 -3.43 2.55 3.54
N ILE A 36 -4.76 2.61 3.41
CA ILE A 36 -5.38 3.26 2.26
C ILE A 36 -5.21 4.78 2.37
N SER A 37 -4.77 5.43 1.28
CA SER A 37 -4.84 6.89 1.14
C SER A 37 -6.28 7.42 1.25
N GLY A 38 -6.47 8.56 1.92
CA GLY A 38 -7.80 9.17 2.08
C GLY A 38 -8.58 9.42 0.79
N LYS A 39 -7.89 9.57 -0.36
CA LYS A 39 -8.54 9.68 -1.68
C LYS A 39 -9.29 8.40 -2.06
N LEU A 40 -8.67 7.23 -1.86
CA LEU A 40 -9.29 5.94 -2.14
C LEU A 40 -10.47 5.65 -1.20
N ARG A 41 -10.40 6.11 0.06
CA ARG A 41 -11.54 6.06 0.98
C ARG A 41 -12.74 6.88 0.48
N LYS A 42 -12.51 8.09 -0.06
CA LYS A 42 -13.58 8.93 -0.62
C LYS A 42 -14.21 8.31 -1.88
N ASN A 43 -13.42 7.61 -2.69
CA ASN A 43 -13.90 6.93 -3.90
C ASN A 43 -14.50 5.54 -3.66
N PHE A 44 -14.66 5.11 -2.39
CA PHE A 44 -15.21 3.79 -2.03
C PHE A 44 -14.54 2.61 -2.75
N ILE A 45 -13.24 2.72 -3.02
CA ILE A 45 -12.50 1.65 -3.71
C ILE A 45 -12.36 0.46 -2.75
N ARG A 46 -12.97 -0.67 -3.14
CA ARG A 46 -12.86 -1.93 -2.40
C ARG A 46 -11.59 -2.65 -2.83
N ILE A 47 -10.67 -2.85 -1.91
CA ILE A 47 -9.47 -3.67 -2.13
C ILE A 47 -9.81 -5.10 -1.74
N LEU A 48 -9.56 -6.04 -2.65
CA LEU A 48 -9.69 -7.47 -2.44
C LEU A 48 -8.29 -8.08 -2.29
N PRO A 49 -8.15 -9.17 -1.51
CA PRO A 49 -6.92 -9.94 -1.52
C PRO A 49 -6.70 -10.54 -2.92
N GLY A 50 -5.47 -10.44 -3.43
CA GLY A 50 -5.08 -10.80 -4.79
C GLY A 50 -4.94 -9.62 -5.74
N ASP A 51 -5.38 -8.42 -5.34
CA ASP A 51 -5.22 -7.22 -6.17
C ASP A 51 -3.78 -6.72 -6.17
N LYS A 52 -3.29 -6.29 -7.34
CA LYS A 52 -2.06 -5.53 -7.48
C LYS A 52 -2.30 -4.09 -7.07
N VAL A 53 -1.46 -3.58 -6.18
CA VAL A 53 -1.54 -2.21 -5.67
C VAL A 53 -0.17 -1.55 -5.73
N THR A 54 -0.19 -0.26 -6.05
CA THR A 54 1.00 0.58 -5.97
C THR A 54 1.01 1.25 -4.60
N MET A 55 2.13 1.09 -3.91
CA MET A 55 2.33 1.65 -2.59
C MET A 55 3.53 2.59 -2.56
N GLU A 56 3.34 3.69 -1.87
CA GLU A 56 4.36 4.67 -1.55
C GLU A 56 4.94 4.34 -0.17
N MET A 57 6.25 4.13 -0.10
CA MET A 57 7.00 3.97 1.15
C MET A 57 7.90 5.16 1.40
N SER A 58 8.06 5.51 2.67
CA SER A 58 9.13 6.43 3.07
C SER A 58 10.43 5.62 3.23
N PRO A 59 11.60 6.19 2.89
CA PRO A 59 12.88 5.48 2.91
C PRO A 59 13.34 5.19 4.34
N TYR A 60 12.75 5.90 5.31
CA TYR A 60 13.01 5.76 6.73
C TYR A 60 12.29 4.56 7.35
N ASP A 61 11.14 4.16 6.80
CA ASP A 61 10.28 3.11 7.34
C ASP A 61 9.78 2.18 6.21
N LEU A 62 10.60 1.18 5.88
CA LEU A 62 10.28 0.14 4.89
C LEU A 62 9.16 -0.81 5.33
N THR A 63 8.66 -0.70 6.57
CA THR A 63 7.62 -1.59 7.13
C THR A 63 6.20 -1.06 6.94
N LYS A 64 6.07 0.25 6.65
CA LYS A 64 4.79 0.95 6.52
C LYS A 64 4.71 1.60 5.15
N GLY A 65 3.59 1.36 4.47
CA GLY A 65 3.33 1.98 3.18
C GLY A 65 1.98 2.65 3.11
N ARG A 66 1.82 3.45 2.07
CA ARG A 66 0.57 4.11 1.72
C ARG A 66 0.14 3.64 0.35
N ILE A 67 -1.04 3.02 0.26
CA ILE A 67 -1.62 2.61 -1.03
C ILE A 67 -2.14 3.86 -1.74
N THR A 68 -1.63 4.13 -2.94
CA THR A 68 -2.00 5.29 -3.75
C THR A 68 -2.78 4.91 -5.00
N TRP A 69 -2.51 3.73 -5.56
CA TRP A 69 -3.18 3.26 -6.76
C TRP A 69 -3.48 1.75 -6.71
N ARG A 70 -4.53 1.36 -7.43
CA ARG A 70 -4.83 -0.04 -7.76
C ARG A 70 -4.96 -0.10 -9.27
N ASP A 71 -4.10 -0.89 -9.90
CA ASP A 71 -4.27 -1.22 -11.31
C ASP A 71 -5.12 -2.49 -11.44
N LYS A 72 -5.93 -2.57 -12.50
CA LYS A 72 -7.01 -3.56 -12.64
C LYS A 72 -6.50 -4.91 -13.15
#